data_AF-A0A819LSA4-F1
#
_entry.id   AF-A0A819LSA4-F1
#
_cell.length_a   1.000
_cell.length_b   1.000
_cell.length_c   1.000
_cell.angle_alpha   90.00
_cell.angle_beta   90.00
_cell.angle_gamma   90.00
#
_symmetry.space_group_name_H-M   'P 1'
#
loop_
_entity.id
_entity.type
_entity.pdbx_description
1 polymer ?
#
loop_
_entity_poly.entity_id
_entity_poly.type
_entity_poly.pdbx_seq_one_letter_code
_entity_poly.pdbx_strand_id
1 'polypeptide(L)'
;MAQVKMTICSLESMRNDDEFNRIWNETMNICAANDIDEPAEQRRRKVPARLGGGDIVSTTLSAKDNYRINSFYAVLDLIITSIKERFNENSLSIMLLCEKLFLTNVFLNDLEAQQIVQFYNMNYDELRSEQRFYKVALGQKKQMNLSSATKFFVENNFHQSLNTMNNLLKLLWTIPANTCECERSFSLLRRLKTYIRNTTGQERLSSLALINIERSFDIDLDLIVTEFVSKNNEKKKF
;
A
#
# COMPACT_ATOMS: atom_id res chain seq x y z
N MET A 1 -14.11 -1.86 -5.20
CA MET A 1 -14.30 -2.94 -4.20
C MET A 1 -14.85 -4.26 -4.76
N ALA A 2 -15.75 -4.26 -5.77
CA ALA A 2 -16.26 -5.51 -6.34
C ALA A 2 -15.14 -6.40 -6.92
N GLN A 3 -14.18 -5.81 -7.64
CA GLN A 3 -13.04 -6.54 -8.21
C GLN A 3 -12.13 -7.13 -7.12
N VAL A 4 -11.85 -6.40 -6.03
CA VAL A 4 -11.02 -6.90 -4.91
C VAL A 4 -11.67 -8.07 -4.20
N LYS A 5 -12.99 -7.99 -3.95
CA LYS A 5 -13.75 -9.13 -3.39
C LYS A 5 -13.75 -10.32 -4.36
N MET A 6 -13.91 -10.06 -5.65
CA MET A 6 -13.83 -11.10 -6.69
C MET A 6 -12.46 -11.77 -6.71
N THR A 7 -11.36 -11.01 -6.62
CA THR A 7 -10.00 -11.56 -6.57
C THR A 7 -9.75 -12.35 -5.29
N ILE A 8 -10.27 -11.89 -4.14
CA ILE A 8 -10.18 -12.66 -2.89
C ILE A 8 -10.95 -13.97 -3.02
N CYS A 9 -12.18 -13.94 -3.54
CA CYS A 9 -12.97 -15.15 -3.76
C CYS A 9 -12.31 -16.09 -4.79
N SER A 10 -11.68 -15.56 -5.83
CA SER A 10 -10.90 -16.35 -6.79
C SER A 10 -9.68 -16.99 -6.14
N LEU A 11 -8.94 -16.27 -5.29
CA LEU A 11 -7.80 -16.80 -4.54
C LEU A 11 -8.22 -17.82 -3.48
N GLU A 12 -9.37 -17.62 -2.83
CA GLU A 12 -9.98 -18.61 -1.94
C GLU A 12 -10.46 -19.84 -2.70
N SER A 13 -10.95 -19.68 -3.93
CA SER A 13 -11.33 -20.81 -4.80
C SER A 13 -10.13 -21.58 -5.37
N MET A 14 -8.94 -20.96 -5.41
CA MET A 14 -7.67 -21.63 -5.72
C MET A 14 -7.16 -22.50 -4.57
N ARG A 15 -7.79 -22.44 -3.38
CA ARG A 15 -7.57 -23.39 -2.29
C ARG A 15 -8.30 -24.71 -2.56
N ASN A 16 -8.03 -25.30 -3.73
CA ASN A 16 -8.48 -26.63 -4.10
C ASN A 16 -7.28 -27.49 -4.48
N ASP A 17 -7.31 -28.77 -4.11
CA ASP A 17 -6.23 -29.71 -4.39
C ASP A 17 -6.00 -29.89 -5.91
N ASP A 18 -7.03 -29.66 -6.73
CA ASP A 18 -6.95 -29.72 -8.19
C ASP A 18 -6.11 -28.59 -8.81
N GLU A 19 -6.22 -27.36 -8.30
CA GLU A 19 -5.43 -26.23 -8.79
C GLU A 19 -3.98 -26.33 -8.32
N PHE A 20 -3.75 -26.87 -7.12
CA PHE A 20 -2.41 -27.23 -6.66
C PHE A 20 -1.79 -28.29 -7.58
N ASN A 21 -2.55 -29.33 -7.97
CA ASN A 21 -2.07 -30.33 -8.91
C ASN A 21 -1.78 -29.75 -10.30
N ARG A 22 -2.58 -28.79 -10.78
CA ARG A 22 -2.32 -28.08 -12.04
C ARG A 22 -1.01 -27.30 -12.00
N ILE A 23 -0.81 -26.50 -10.95
CA ILE A 23 0.40 -25.69 -10.75
C ILE A 23 1.62 -26.59 -10.53
N TRP A 24 1.47 -27.70 -9.82
CA TRP A 24 2.52 -28.70 -9.63
C TRP A 24 2.94 -29.34 -10.96
N ASN A 25 1.99 -29.66 -11.84
CA ASN A 25 2.30 -30.23 -13.15
C ASN A 25 2.95 -29.18 -14.07
N GLU A 26 2.51 -27.93 -14.05
CA GLU A 26 3.16 -26.84 -14.79
C GLU A 26 4.59 -26.59 -14.30
N THR A 27 4.81 -26.57 -12.97
CA THR A 27 6.15 -26.42 -12.40
C THR A 27 7.05 -27.60 -12.71
N MET A 28 6.53 -28.83 -12.72
CA MET A 28 7.28 -30.01 -13.15
C MET A 28 7.65 -29.94 -14.65
N ASN A 29 6.73 -29.48 -15.50
CA ASN A 29 7.03 -29.27 -16.93
C ASN A 29 8.11 -28.20 -17.14
N ILE A 30 8.09 -27.12 -16.35
CA ILE A 30 9.11 -26.07 -16.41
C ILE A 30 10.46 -26.56 -15.85
N CYS A 31 10.47 -27.38 -14.79
CA CYS A 31 11.70 -27.96 -14.25
C CYS A 31 12.32 -28.95 -15.24
N ALA A 32 11.50 -29.78 -15.88
CA ALA A 32 11.93 -30.71 -16.93
C ALA A 32 12.47 -29.97 -18.17
N ALA A 33 11.92 -28.81 -18.51
CA ALA A 33 12.41 -27.99 -19.62
C ALA A 33 13.73 -27.26 -19.33
N ASN A 34 14.14 -27.14 -18.06
CA ASN A 34 15.33 -26.39 -17.64
C ASN A 34 16.41 -27.27 -16.98
N ASP A 35 16.31 -28.60 -17.07
CA ASP A 35 17.21 -29.58 -16.42
C ASP A 35 17.42 -29.32 -14.91
N ILE A 36 16.34 -28.95 -14.21
CA ILE A 36 16.36 -28.74 -12.75
C ILE A 36 15.90 -30.03 -12.07
N ASP A 37 16.73 -30.58 -11.18
CA ASP A 37 16.40 -31.78 -10.39
C ASP A 37 15.06 -31.62 -9.65
N GLU A 38 14.27 -32.69 -9.64
CA GLU A 38 12.98 -32.73 -8.94
C GLU A 38 13.14 -32.31 -7.47
N PRO A 39 12.13 -31.65 -6.86
CA PRO A 39 12.19 -31.22 -5.47
C PRO A 39 12.39 -32.41 -4.53
N ALA A 40 13.65 -32.69 -4.18
CA ALA A 40 14.01 -33.80 -3.31
C ALA A 40 13.45 -33.58 -1.90
N GLU A 41 13.05 -34.69 -1.25
CA GLU A 41 12.64 -34.71 0.15
C GLU A 41 13.68 -33.99 1.02
N GLN A 42 13.23 -33.07 1.87
CA GLN A 42 14.11 -32.44 2.85
C GLN A 42 14.80 -33.51 3.69
N ARG A 43 16.14 -33.49 3.70
CA ARG A 43 16.96 -34.47 4.43
C ARG A 43 16.55 -34.50 5.91
N ARG A 44 15.96 -35.62 6.32
CA ARG A 44 15.48 -35.84 7.69
C ARG A 44 16.63 -35.63 8.69
N ARG A 45 16.47 -34.68 9.62
CA ARG A 45 17.36 -34.60 10.78
C ARG A 45 16.87 -35.62 11.81
N LYS A 46 17.68 -36.65 12.10
CA LYS A 46 17.44 -37.52 13.26
C LYS A 46 17.48 -36.65 14.51
N VAL A 47 16.42 -36.70 15.32
CA VAL A 47 16.44 -36.07 16.65
C VAL A 47 17.50 -36.79 17.49
N PRO A 48 18.38 -36.07 18.22
CA PRO A 48 19.39 -36.69 19.06
C PRO A 48 18.75 -37.61 20.10
N ALA A 49 19.28 -38.82 20.26
CA ALA A 49 18.74 -39.88 21.12
C ALA A 49 18.56 -39.49 22.60
N ARG A 50 19.13 -38.36 23.03
CA ARG A 50 19.06 -37.81 24.39
C ARG A 50 17.66 -37.32 24.80
N LEU A 51 16.77 -37.07 23.82
CA LEU A 51 15.42 -36.55 24.05
C LEU A 51 14.33 -37.65 24.07
N GLY A 52 14.71 -38.92 24.22
CA GLY A 52 13.76 -40.04 24.22
C GLY A 52 13.34 -40.40 22.80
N GLY A 53 14.17 -41.21 22.13
CA GLY A 53 13.89 -41.75 20.81
C GLY A 53 12.78 -42.81 20.87
N GLY A 54 11.53 -42.37 21.01
CA GLY A 54 10.38 -43.14 20.55
C GLY A 54 10.20 -42.87 19.05
N ASP A 55 9.84 -43.90 18.29
CA ASP A 55 9.29 -43.73 16.94
C ASP A 55 7.99 -42.94 17.06
N ILE A 56 8.09 -41.61 17.15
CA ILE A 56 6.98 -40.74 16.84
C ILE A 56 6.78 -40.97 15.35
N VAL A 57 5.76 -41.77 15.03
CA VAL A 57 5.13 -41.80 13.71
C VAL A 57 4.63 -40.38 13.47
N SER A 58 5.55 -39.50 13.08
CA SER A 58 5.24 -38.20 12.54
C SER A 58 4.61 -38.51 11.20
N THR A 59 3.30 -38.31 11.15
CA THR A 59 2.41 -38.53 10.01
C THR A 59 3.17 -38.26 8.71
N THR A 60 3.35 -39.29 7.90
CA THR A 60 4.10 -39.25 6.65
C THR A 60 3.42 -38.31 5.66
N LEU A 61 3.79 -37.03 5.66
CA LEU A 61 3.42 -36.11 4.60
C LEU A 61 4.42 -36.31 3.46
N SER A 62 3.94 -36.71 2.28
CA SER A 62 4.74 -36.83 1.06
C SER A 62 5.45 -35.49 0.78
N ALA A 63 6.58 -35.50 0.05
CA ALA A 63 7.25 -34.26 -0.38
C ALA A 63 6.25 -33.28 -1.01
N LYS A 64 5.33 -33.82 -1.82
CA LYS A 64 4.21 -33.09 -2.44
C LYS A 64 3.27 -32.46 -1.41
N ASP A 65 2.97 -33.16 -0.32
CA ASP A 65 2.10 -32.64 0.75
C ASP A 65 2.81 -31.55 1.58
N ASN A 66 4.12 -31.66 1.79
CA ASN A 66 4.90 -30.62 2.46
C ASN A 66 4.96 -29.33 1.62
N TYR A 67 5.17 -29.42 0.31
CA TYR A 67 5.11 -28.25 -0.57
C TYR A 67 3.69 -27.67 -0.66
N ARG A 68 2.67 -28.53 -0.66
CA ARG A 68 1.26 -28.11 -0.60
C ARG A 68 0.96 -27.29 0.65
N ILE A 69 1.29 -27.81 1.82
CA ILE A 69 0.93 -27.21 3.11
C ILE A 69 1.84 -26.02 3.44
N ASN A 70 3.16 -26.19 3.35
CA ASN A 70 4.12 -25.20 3.86
C ASN A 70 4.52 -24.13 2.84
N SER A 71 4.34 -24.37 1.55
CA SER A 71 4.69 -23.39 0.51
C SER A 71 3.44 -22.84 -0.16
N PHE A 72 2.60 -23.69 -0.76
CA PHE A 72 1.47 -23.20 -1.54
C PHE A 72 0.38 -22.59 -0.65
N TYR A 73 -0.16 -23.34 0.31
CA TYR A 73 -1.20 -22.81 1.20
C TYR A 73 -0.67 -21.71 2.11
N ALA A 74 0.55 -21.82 2.64
CA ALA A 74 1.13 -20.75 3.45
C ALA A 74 1.30 -19.43 2.67
N VAL A 75 1.74 -19.47 1.40
CA VAL A 75 1.86 -18.27 0.56
C VAL A 75 0.49 -17.74 0.16
N LEU A 76 -0.47 -18.61 -0.20
CA LEU A 76 -1.83 -18.18 -0.50
C LEU A 76 -2.51 -17.52 0.70
N ASP A 77 -2.42 -18.13 1.87
CA ASP A 77 -3.00 -17.59 3.10
C ASP A 77 -2.32 -16.28 3.48
N LEU A 78 -1.01 -16.15 3.29
CA LEU A 78 -0.29 -14.88 3.49
C LEU A 78 -0.77 -13.80 2.52
N ILE A 79 -0.91 -14.12 1.22
CA ILE A 79 -1.41 -13.18 0.21
C ILE A 79 -2.85 -12.77 0.56
N ILE A 80 -3.73 -13.71 0.86
CA ILE A 80 -5.13 -13.44 1.23
C ILE A 80 -5.18 -12.58 2.50
N THR A 81 -4.39 -12.91 3.52
CA THR A 81 -4.35 -12.14 4.77
C THR A 81 -3.82 -10.73 4.53
N SER A 82 -2.73 -10.57 3.78
CA SER A 82 -2.18 -9.24 3.45
C SER A 82 -3.15 -8.38 2.62
N ILE A 83 -3.90 -8.99 1.69
CA ILE A 83 -4.94 -8.29 0.94
C ILE A 83 -6.09 -7.92 1.88
N LYS A 84 -6.55 -8.84 2.73
CA LYS A 84 -7.61 -8.55 3.70
C LYS A 84 -7.20 -7.42 4.63
N GLU A 85 -6.04 -7.49 5.28
CA GLU A 85 -5.51 -6.44 6.16
C GLU A 85 -5.39 -5.09 5.43
N ARG A 86 -4.82 -5.07 4.22
CA ARG A 86 -4.63 -3.85 3.44
C ARG A 86 -5.94 -3.19 2.99
N PHE A 87 -6.97 -3.98 2.69
CA PHE A 87 -8.28 -3.46 2.25
C PHE A 87 -9.32 -3.37 3.38
N ASN A 88 -8.96 -3.72 4.61
CA ASN A 88 -9.84 -3.57 5.79
C ASN A 88 -9.83 -2.15 6.34
N GLU A 89 -8.92 -1.28 5.87
CA GLU A 89 -8.87 0.11 6.32
C GLU A 89 -10.13 0.88 5.93
N ASN A 90 -10.78 1.48 6.93
CA ASN A 90 -11.97 2.33 6.79
C ASN A 90 -11.79 3.50 5.82
N SER A 91 -10.56 3.82 5.41
CA SER A 91 -10.23 4.87 4.44
C SER A 91 -10.86 4.61 3.05
N LEU A 92 -11.01 3.34 2.65
CA LEU A 92 -11.54 2.98 1.33
C LEU A 92 -13.04 3.22 1.18
N SER A 93 -13.81 3.04 2.25
CA SER A 93 -15.24 3.32 2.23
C SER A 93 -15.49 4.82 2.09
N ILE A 94 -14.71 5.64 2.80
CA ILE A 94 -14.75 7.10 2.70
C ILE A 94 -14.35 7.55 1.29
N MET A 95 -13.29 6.99 0.72
CA MET A 95 -12.87 7.30 -0.65
C MET A 95 -13.98 6.98 -1.67
N LEU A 96 -14.70 5.85 -1.51
CA LEU A 96 -15.84 5.52 -2.37
C LEU A 96 -17.01 6.49 -2.18
N LEU A 97 -17.25 6.97 -0.96
CA LEU A 97 -18.25 7.99 -0.70
C LEU A 97 -17.86 9.34 -1.35
N CYS A 98 -16.58 9.70 -1.31
CA CYS A 98 -16.05 10.87 -2.01
C CYS A 98 -16.19 10.72 -3.54
N GLU A 99 -15.91 9.53 -4.08
CA GLU A 99 -16.14 9.23 -5.50
C GLU A 99 -17.62 9.36 -5.87
N LYS A 100 -18.52 8.79 -5.07
CA LYS A 100 -19.98 8.91 -5.22
C LYS A 100 -20.41 10.38 -5.20
N LEU A 101 -19.86 11.16 -4.26
CA LEU A 101 -20.14 12.59 -4.13
C LEU A 101 -19.80 13.38 -5.40
N PHE A 102 -18.67 13.10 -6.06
CA PHE A 102 -18.25 13.87 -7.23
C PHE A 102 -18.76 13.30 -8.56
N LEU A 103 -18.77 11.97 -8.72
CA LEU A 103 -19.01 11.30 -10.01
C LEU A 103 -20.46 10.84 -10.23
N THR A 104 -21.26 10.66 -9.18
CA THR A 104 -22.66 10.25 -9.32
C THR A 104 -23.62 11.38 -9.03
N ASN A 105 -24.72 11.51 -9.79
CA ASN A 105 -25.76 12.52 -9.56
C ASN A 105 -26.68 12.21 -8.35
N VAL A 106 -26.32 11.21 -7.53
CA VAL A 106 -27.11 10.80 -6.37
C VAL A 106 -26.69 11.63 -5.17
N PHE A 107 -27.68 12.08 -4.38
CA PHE A 107 -27.41 12.71 -3.09
C PHE A 107 -26.82 11.69 -2.11
N LEU A 108 -25.92 12.14 -1.25
CA LEU A 108 -25.42 11.29 -0.16
C LEU A 108 -26.53 11.12 0.87
N ASN A 109 -26.61 9.93 1.46
CA ASN A 109 -27.45 9.72 2.63
C ASN A 109 -26.88 10.52 3.81
N ASP A 110 -27.74 10.98 4.72
CA ASP A 110 -27.33 11.78 5.89
C ASP A 110 -26.27 11.05 6.75
N LEU A 111 -26.36 9.72 6.85
CA LEU A 111 -25.37 8.88 7.53
C LEU A 111 -24.01 8.84 6.80
N GLU A 112 -24.01 8.78 5.47
CA GLU A 112 -22.78 8.75 4.66
C GLU A 112 -22.05 10.10 4.74
N ALA A 113 -22.80 11.20 4.72
CA ALA A 113 -22.24 12.54 4.87
C ALA A 113 -21.66 12.76 6.28
N GLN A 114 -22.29 12.21 7.33
CA GLN A 114 -21.73 12.24 8.69
C GLN A 114 -20.40 11.48 8.82
N GLN A 115 -20.24 10.35 8.12
CA GLN A 115 -18.97 9.60 8.12
C GLN A 115 -17.82 10.38 7.51
N ILE A 116 -18.06 11.08 6.39
CA ILE A 116 -17.06 11.96 5.76
C ILE A 116 -16.69 13.12 6.69
N VAL A 117 -17.70 13.72 7.31
CA VAL A 117 -17.55 14.85 8.24
C VAL A 117 -16.71 14.46 9.45
N GLN A 118 -16.99 13.31 10.06
CA GLN A 118 -16.23 12.80 11.20
C GLN A 118 -14.78 12.47 10.82
N PHE A 119 -14.54 11.93 9.63
CA PHE A 119 -13.20 11.53 9.21
C PHE A 119 -12.31 12.72 8.86
N TYR A 120 -12.84 13.72 8.15
CA TYR A 120 -12.09 14.89 7.72
C TYR A 120 -12.25 16.12 8.63
N ASN A 121 -13.00 16.00 9.73
CA ASN A 121 -13.34 17.10 10.65
C ASN A 121 -13.91 18.33 9.92
N MET A 122 -14.85 18.10 9.01
CA MET A 122 -15.49 19.12 8.17
C MET A 122 -16.85 19.54 8.72
N ASN A 123 -17.40 20.68 8.28
CA ASN A 123 -18.72 21.11 8.74
C ASN A 123 -19.86 20.43 7.94
N TYR A 124 -20.82 19.81 8.62
CA TYR A 124 -21.87 19.01 7.97
C TYR A 124 -22.84 19.86 7.14
N ASP A 125 -23.29 20.98 7.70
CA ASP A 125 -24.28 21.85 7.04
C ASP A 125 -23.69 22.53 5.79
N GLU A 126 -22.41 22.87 5.84
CA GLU A 126 -21.67 23.46 4.72
C GLU A 126 -21.50 22.43 3.59
N LEU A 127 -21.05 21.21 3.92
CA LEU A 127 -20.94 20.13 2.95
C LEU A 127 -22.29 19.80 2.29
N ARG A 128 -23.38 19.75 3.07
CA ARG A 128 -24.72 19.40 2.58
C ARG A 128 -25.31 20.49 1.68
N SER A 129 -25.12 21.76 2.05
CA SER A 129 -25.58 22.89 1.25
C SER A 129 -24.78 23.01 -0.05
N GLU A 130 -23.45 22.95 0.02
CA GLU A 130 -22.56 22.95 -1.14
C GLU A 130 -22.84 21.77 -2.08
N GLN A 131 -23.14 20.58 -1.54
CA GLN A 131 -23.53 19.42 -2.34
C GLN A 131 -24.77 19.70 -3.17
N ARG A 132 -25.80 20.32 -2.58
CA ARG A 132 -27.03 20.66 -3.30
C ARG A 132 -26.73 21.64 -4.43
N PHE A 133 -25.95 22.68 -4.17
CA PHE A 133 -25.52 23.63 -5.20
C PHE A 133 -24.72 22.96 -6.31
N TYR A 134 -23.75 22.12 -5.97
CA TYR A 134 -22.94 21.38 -6.93
C TYR A 134 -23.78 20.46 -7.82
N LYS A 135 -24.76 19.74 -7.25
CA LYS A 135 -25.63 18.83 -8.02
C LYS A 135 -26.58 19.58 -8.95
N VAL A 136 -27.11 20.72 -8.49
CA VAL A 136 -27.92 21.60 -9.35
C VAL A 136 -27.08 22.17 -10.48
N ALA A 137 -25.83 22.58 -10.20
CA ALA A 137 -24.90 23.09 -11.20
C ALA A 137 -24.45 22.01 -12.21
N LEU A 138 -24.29 20.74 -11.78
CA LEU A 138 -23.88 19.64 -12.66
C LEU A 138 -24.94 19.28 -13.71
N GLY A 139 -26.23 19.46 -13.39
CA GLY A 139 -27.33 18.99 -14.23
C GLY A 139 -27.21 17.50 -14.62
N GLN A 140 -27.63 17.13 -15.83
CA GLN A 140 -27.49 15.76 -16.35
C GLN A 140 -26.07 15.40 -16.83
N LYS A 141 -25.09 16.32 -16.75
CA LYS A 141 -23.72 16.03 -17.23
C LYS A 141 -23.01 15.11 -16.26
N LYS A 142 -23.03 13.81 -16.59
CA LYS A 142 -22.35 12.74 -15.87
C LYS A 142 -20.84 12.89 -16.09
N GLN A 143 -20.12 13.41 -15.11
CA GLN A 143 -18.66 13.41 -15.18
C GLN A 143 -18.16 12.00 -14.90
N MET A 144 -17.52 11.37 -15.89
CA MET A 144 -16.98 10.03 -15.74
C MET A 144 -15.62 10.00 -15.03
N ASN A 145 -14.90 11.13 -14.93
CA ASN A 145 -13.53 11.19 -14.41
C ASN A 145 -13.31 12.35 -13.43
N LEU A 146 -12.43 12.15 -12.43
CA LEU A 146 -12.02 13.17 -11.45
C LEU A 146 -11.40 14.42 -12.11
N SER A 147 -10.68 14.25 -13.23
CA SER A 147 -10.14 15.38 -14.02
C SER A 147 -11.21 16.21 -14.71
N SER A 148 -12.34 15.59 -15.08
CA SER A 148 -13.48 16.35 -15.63
C SER A 148 -14.18 17.15 -14.54
N ALA A 149 -14.21 16.62 -13.30
CA ALA A 149 -14.70 17.35 -12.14
C ALA A 149 -13.85 18.57 -11.83
N THR A 150 -12.52 18.44 -11.79
CA THR A 150 -11.66 19.60 -11.54
C THR A 150 -11.81 20.69 -12.59
N LYS A 151 -11.89 20.33 -13.87
CA LYS A 151 -12.13 21.31 -14.96
C LYS A 151 -13.43 22.07 -14.76
N PHE A 152 -14.49 21.38 -14.38
CA PHE A 152 -15.78 22.02 -14.09
C PHE A 152 -15.73 22.96 -12.88
N PHE A 153 -14.98 22.61 -11.82
CA PHE A 153 -14.77 23.51 -10.68
C PHE A 153 -14.02 24.79 -11.07
N VAL A 154 -13.05 24.68 -11.99
CA VAL A 154 -12.27 25.82 -12.51
C VAL A 154 -13.11 26.69 -13.44
N GLU A 155 -13.81 26.10 -14.41
CA GLU A 155 -14.63 26.82 -15.41
C GLU A 155 -15.73 27.67 -14.77
N ASN A 156 -16.32 27.21 -13.67
CA ASN A 156 -17.40 27.92 -12.96
C ASN A 156 -16.92 28.77 -11.78
N ASN A 157 -15.60 28.91 -11.56
CA ASN A 157 -15.02 29.60 -10.39
C ASN A 157 -15.55 29.10 -9.03
N PHE A 158 -15.94 27.82 -8.93
CA PHE A 158 -16.45 27.25 -7.68
C PHE A 158 -15.38 27.10 -6.59
N HIS A 159 -14.11 27.37 -6.92
CA HIS A 159 -12.99 27.29 -6.01
C HIS A 159 -13.08 28.29 -4.84
N GLN A 160 -13.81 29.41 -5.00
CA GLN A 160 -14.08 30.38 -3.92
C GLN A 160 -15.47 30.18 -3.29
N SER A 161 -16.46 29.77 -4.07
CA SER A 161 -17.85 29.64 -3.59
C SER A 161 -18.14 28.33 -2.86
N LEU A 162 -17.39 27.26 -3.16
CA LEU A 162 -17.57 25.91 -2.58
C LEU A 162 -16.26 25.48 -1.91
N ASN A 163 -15.92 26.12 -0.78
CA ASN A 163 -14.64 25.91 -0.11
C ASN A 163 -14.51 24.49 0.45
N THR A 164 -15.58 23.96 1.06
CA THR A 164 -15.52 22.62 1.67
C THR A 164 -15.38 21.52 0.63
N MET A 165 -16.16 21.59 -0.45
CA MET A 165 -16.04 20.65 -1.58
C MET A 165 -14.70 20.77 -2.29
N ASN A 166 -14.19 21.98 -2.48
CA ASN A 166 -12.89 22.18 -3.12
C ASN A 166 -11.74 21.61 -2.28
N ASN A 167 -11.78 21.78 -0.96
CA ASN A 167 -10.80 21.17 -0.06
C ASN A 167 -10.89 19.64 -0.09
N LEU A 168 -12.10 19.09 -0.14
CA LEU A 168 -12.32 17.65 -0.29
C LEU A 168 -11.82 17.12 -1.64
N LEU A 169 -12.00 17.89 -2.72
CA LEU A 169 -11.48 17.56 -4.04
C LEU A 169 -9.95 17.57 -4.07
N LYS A 170 -9.31 18.58 -3.48
CA LYS A 170 -7.85 18.63 -3.33
C LYS A 170 -7.34 17.45 -2.52
N LEU A 171 -8.02 17.12 -1.43
CA LEU A 171 -7.65 16.00 -0.57
C LEU A 171 -7.72 14.68 -1.34
N LEU A 172 -8.75 14.49 -2.16
CA LEU A 172 -8.86 13.33 -3.03
C LEU A 172 -7.70 13.24 -4.04
N TRP A 173 -7.21 14.37 -4.57
CA TRP A 173 -6.02 14.42 -5.43
C TRP A 173 -4.71 14.13 -4.70
N THR A 174 -4.62 14.47 -3.41
CA THR A 174 -3.41 14.21 -2.61
C THR A 174 -3.27 12.75 -2.16
N ILE A 175 -4.35 11.96 -2.21
CA ILE A 175 -4.27 10.55 -1.85
C ILE A 175 -3.50 9.81 -2.96
N PRO A 176 -2.30 9.26 -2.66
CA PRO A 176 -1.54 8.55 -3.67
C PRO A 176 -2.28 7.27 -4.06
N ALA A 177 -2.64 7.15 -5.34
CA ALA A 177 -3.32 5.97 -5.87
C ALA A 177 -2.46 4.70 -5.82
N ASN A 178 -1.13 4.85 -5.81
CA ASN A 178 -0.16 3.75 -5.94
C ASN A 178 0.86 3.76 -4.80
N THR A 179 1.25 2.57 -4.32
CA THR A 179 2.36 2.39 -3.36
C THR A 179 3.75 2.62 -3.97
N CYS A 180 3.84 2.91 -5.26
CA CYS A 180 5.11 3.11 -5.96
C CYS A 180 5.95 4.25 -5.37
N GLU A 181 5.33 5.29 -4.83
CA GLU A 181 6.07 6.36 -4.15
C GLU A 181 6.71 5.88 -2.85
N CYS A 182 5.98 5.09 -2.05
CA CYS A 182 6.52 4.44 -0.86
C CYS A 182 7.68 3.51 -1.24
N GLU A 183 7.54 2.69 -2.29
CA GLU A 183 8.59 1.79 -2.78
C GLU A 183 9.83 2.55 -3.26
N ARG A 184 9.65 3.69 -3.93
CA ARG A 184 10.76 4.58 -4.32
C ARG A 184 11.49 5.10 -3.09
N SER A 185 10.77 5.56 -2.06
CA SER A 185 11.35 6.01 -0.79
C SER A 185 12.07 4.89 -0.04
N PHE A 186 11.51 3.67 0.01
CA PHE A 186 12.17 2.51 0.62
C PHE A 186 13.42 2.05 -0.17
N SER A 187 13.38 2.12 -1.50
CA SER A 187 14.54 1.84 -2.35
C SER A 187 15.66 2.85 -2.12
N LEU A 188 15.32 4.15 -1.99
CA LEU A 188 16.28 5.19 -1.62
C LEU A 188 16.87 4.96 -0.23
N LEU A 189 16.05 4.62 0.77
CA LEU A 189 16.52 4.27 2.11
C LEU A 189 17.46 3.07 2.10
N ARG A 190 17.15 2.03 1.30
CA ARG A 190 18.02 0.87 1.11
C ARG A 190 19.36 1.30 0.49
N ARG A 191 19.34 2.13 -0.56
CA ARG A 191 20.56 2.68 -1.17
C ARG A 191 21.39 3.48 -0.17
N LEU A 192 20.77 4.34 0.63
CA LEU A 192 21.46 5.11 1.67
C LEU A 192 22.16 4.21 2.69
N LYS A 193 21.46 3.19 3.20
CA LYS A 193 22.04 2.22 4.15
C LYS A 193 23.17 1.41 3.51
N THR A 194 22.96 0.90 2.29
CA THR A 194 23.96 0.06 1.61
C THR A 194 25.17 0.85 1.16
N TYR A 195 25.00 2.09 0.66
CA TYR A 195 26.09 2.94 0.21
C TYR A 195 27.01 3.35 1.36
N ILE A 196 26.43 3.75 2.50
CA ILE A 196 27.18 4.22 3.66
C ILE A 196 27.78 3.05 4.46
N ARG A 197 27.26 1.81 4.32
CA ARG A 197 27.69 0.59 5.04
C ARG A 197 27.79 0.73 6.57
N ASN A 198 27.19 1.77 7.16
CA ASN A 198 27.30 2.05 8.59
C ASN A 198 25.99 1.79 9.31
N THR A 199 26.09 1.22 10.53
CA THR A 199 25.00 1.29 11.51
C THR A 199 24.74 2.77 11.82
N THR A 200 23.58 3.27 11.41
CA THR A 200 23.20 4.68 11.57
C THR A 200 21.93 4.75 12.41
N GLY A 201 21.90 5.65 13.39
CA GLY A 201 20.71 5.90 14.20
C GLY A 201 19.52 6.39 13.36
N GLN A 202 18.30 6.15 13.85
CA GLN A 202 17.07 6.42 13.11
C GLN A 202 16.91 7.91 12.74
N GLU A 203 17.28 8.82 13.65
CA GLU A 203 17.19 10.27 13.41
C GLU A 203 18.09 10.69 12.23
N ARG A 204 19.38 10.33 12.28
CA ARG A 204 20.33 10.66 11.21
C ARG A 204 19.91 10.05 9.87
N LEU A 205 19.38 8.84 9.87
CA LEU A 205 18.87 8.20 8.65
C LEU A 205 17.68 8.98 8.06
N SER A 206 16.73 9.41 8.90
CA SER A 206 15.58 10.19 8.48
C SER A 206 16.01 11.52 7.86
N SER A 207 16.93 12.25 8.51
CA SER A 207 17.48 13.50 7.97
C SER A 207 18.20 13.31 6.64
N LEU A 208 19.01 12.26 6.49
CA LEU A 208 19.70 11.95 5.23
C LEU A 208 18.74 11.55 4.10
N ALA A 209 17.66 10.84 4.45
CA ALA A 209 16.61 10.48 3.51
C ALA A 209 15.88 11.72 3.00
N LEU A 210 15.53 12.65 3.91
CA LEU A 210 14.89 13.92 3.56
C LEU A 210 15.77 14.74 2.62
N ILE A 211 17.06 14.89 2.92
CA ILE A 211 18.02 15.58 2.04
C ILE A 211 18.10 14.93 0.65
N ASN A 212 18.02 13.60 0.56
CA ASN A 212 18.03 12.91 -0.72
C ASN A 212 16.74 13.05 -1.52
N ILE A 213 15.59 13.14 -0.84
CA ILE A 213 14.30 13.37 -1.49
C ILE A 213 14.24 14.81 -2.01
N GLU A 214 14.64 15.77 -1.18
CA GLU A 214 14.63 17.22 -1.47
C GLU A 214 15.88 17.70 -2.22
N ARG A 215 16.49 16.83 -3.05
CA ARG A 215 17.74 17.12 -3.76
C ARG A 215 17.66 18.31 -4.73
N SER A 216 16.45 18.79 -5.02
CA SER A 216 16.19 19.98 -5.85
C SER A 216 16.48 21.30 -5.14
N PHE A 217 16.63 21.30 -3.81
CA PHE A 217 17.08 22.49 -3.09
C PHE A 217 18.60 22.61 -3.17
N ASP A 218 19.08 23.77 -3.65
CA ASP A 218 20.51 24.07 -3.65
C ASP A 218 20.96 24.31 -2.20
N ILE A 219 21.92 23.52 -1.74
CA ILE A 219 22.40 23.57 -0.36
C ILE A 219 23.74 24.28 -0.38
N ASP A 220 23.79 25.47 0.23
CA ASP A 220 25.04 26.20 0.44
C ASP A 220 25.90 25.47 1.48
N LEU A 221 26.90 24.74 0.98
CA LEU A 221 27.82 23.95 1.80
C LEU A 221 28.69 24.85 2.69
N ASP A 222 29.02 26.07 2.25
CA ASP A 222 29.90 26.98 2.99
C ASP A 222 29.21 27.52 4.24
N LEU A 223 27.90 27.78 4.14
CA LEU A 223 27.08 28.16 5.29
C LEU A 223 27.01 27.02 6.33
N ILE A 224 26.81 25.79 5.89
CA ILE A 224 26.75 24.61 6.77
C ILE A 224 28.10 24.37 7.47
N VAL A 225 29.21 24.50 6.73
CA VAL A 225 30.56 24.35 7.30
C VAL A 225 30.80 25.42 8.36
N THR A 226 30.43 26.67 8.08
CA THR A 226 30.57 27.79 9.02
C THR A 226 29.74 27.56 10.29
N GLU A 227 28.48 27.11 10.15
CA GLU A 227 27.62 26.78 11.29
C GLU A 227 28.19 25.60 12.10
N PHE A 228 28.66 24.54 11.44
CA PHE A 228 29.25 23.38 12.10
C PHE A 228 30.52 23.74 12.90
N VAL A 229 31.39 24.57 12.34
CA VAL A 229 32.61 25.06 13.00
C VAL A 229 32.27 25.98 14.18
N SER A 230 31.20 26.77 14.10
CA SER A 230 30.78 27.63 15.21
C SER A 230 30.23 26.83 16.41
N LYS A 231 29.57 25.70 16.16
CA LYS A 231 29.04 24.80 17.21
C LYS A 231 30.10 23.87 17.80
N ASN A 232 31.12 23.48 17.05
CA ASN A 232 32.22 22.60 17.51
C ASN A 232 33.55 23.36 17.62
N ASN A 233 33.71 24.16 18.68
CA ASN A 233 34.92 24.96 18.91
C ASN A 233 36.21 24.13 19.11
N GLU A 234 36.12 22.82 19.36
CA GLU A 234 37.29 21.95 19.56
C GLU A 234 37.99 21.49 18.26
N LYS A 235 37.36 21.68 17.09
CA LYS A 235 37.95 21.27 15.79
C LYS A 235 38.53 22.42 14.96
N LYS A 236 38.61 23.64 15.49
CA LYS A 236 39.17 24.83 14.82
C LYS A 236 40.69 24.78 14.52
N LYS A 237 41.36 23.66 14.77
CA LYS A 237 42.84 23.55 14.71
C LYS A 237 43.38 22.51 13.71
N PHE A 238 42.58 22.02 12.77
CA PHE A 238 43.09 21.23 11.64
C PHE A 238 42.65 21.84 10.33
#